data_AF-A0AA38VLW5-F1
#
_entry.id   AF-A0AA38VLW5-F1
#
_cell.length_a   1.000
_cell.length_b   1.000
_cell.length_c   1.000
_cell.angle_alpha   90.00
_cell.angle_beta   90.00
_cell.angle_gamma   90.00
#
_symmetry.space_group_name_H-M   'P 1'
#
loop_
_entity.id
_entity.type
_entity.pdbx_description
1 polymer ?
#
loop_
_entity_poly.entity_id
_entity_poly.type
_entity_poly.pdbx_seq_one_letter_code
_entity_poly.pdbx_strand_id
1 'polypeptide(L)'
;MPVDHFDSSDTRVYNNRYWVNDTYYKPGGPVILYDFGEAGVDLETLAEFLAEFGGTISAPIELARALNGVVVGWEHRYYGYSHPFVLVNDTGSSLEEGTPEGGTADYEYLTVEQALEDVVFFAQNHFNKTQLNVNNTVLSGVNATQHLDPYHTPWIWVGGSYPGMRGAWLRLRNPEVIYATWASSAPVQIGPDGTAYYNSIYRALPKNCTTDIQAVAQHIDDVLSSTNDSAILDLKTAVYIANMGLYEGDSIADYAAELTEDMVARDTFDQVFNFAQSYGISSSVQIFCDYMETFDAEGYLSNSSLADSSTVVRSSVFLSNEGGAEPSDGGIVAANGDAGLEVGLAAYLYGYKRSYDDLVDSFDNVTVYSTSLTPYEDLHSWEWQVLSEIGLVQGINVSSPLHLGSKFMNVSAVRESIIEYFPVFGFDFPDEPNTTFPRSLGGWDMRPSNVMFTNGEFDPWRAFGVMSLDYDLGAPKRAVVQDVPKCGEPPSGTDVFGLLFGGAAHAEDIASIPGYPSGSIDIDNPPVRQGVELFLKAYNEWLPCFNASRTAANSGSSGSTGSGSGSGGSGGDGSSGGDDQNSAGRGAVPSVTWLATGAMLYIMFSLS
;
A
#
# COMPACT_ATOMS: atom_id res chain seq x y z
N MET A 1 -7.03 -14.23 18.88
CA MET A 1 -7.51 -14.59 17.53
C MET A 1 -7.12 -16.03 17.24
N PRO A 2 -7.99 -16.87 16.65
CA PRO A 2 -7.59 -18.16 16.10
C PRO A 2 -6.44 -18.00 15.11
N VAL A 3 -5.47 -18.92 15.12
CA VAL A 3 -4.45 -18.99 14.08
C VAL A 3 -5.11 -19.40 12.75
N ASP A 4 -5.92 -20.45 12.81
CA ASP A 4 -6.72 -20.97 11.71
C ASP A 4 -8.22 -20.86 12.02
N HIS A 5 -8.97 -20.13 11.19
CA HIS A 5 -10.43 -20.04 11.29
C HIS A 5 -11.16 -21.18 10.59
N PHE A 6 -10.49 -21.91 9.70
CA PHE A 6 -11.09 -22.91 8.82
C PHE A 6 -10.84 -24.35 9.29
N ASP A 7 -9.99 -24.57 10.31
CA ASP A 7 -9.86 -25.83 11.03
C ASP A 7 -10.30 -25.72 12.49
N SER A 8 -11.53 -26.18 12.77
CA SER A 8 -12.07 -26.20 14.15
C SER A 8 -11.34 -27.13 15.12
N SER A 9 -10.45 -28.00 14.63
CA SER A 9 -9.61 -28.86 15.47
C SER A 9 -8.32 -28.17 15.90
N ASP A 10 -7.92 -27.10 15.20
CA ASP A 10 -6.86 -26.22 15.64
C ASP A 10 -7.35 -25.36 16.81
N THR A 11 -6.58 -25.36 17.88
CA THR A 11 -6.87 -24.61 19.11
C THR A 11 -5.84 -23.52 19.38
N ARG A 12 -4.86 -23.35 18.49
CA ARG A 12 -3.85 -22.29 18.59
C ARG A 12 -4.53 -20.93 18.46
N VAL A 13 -4.07 -20.01 19.28
CA VAL A 13 -4.52 -18.61 19.28
C VAL A 13 -3.33 -17.68 19.40
N TYR A 14 -3.49 -16.47 18.90
CA TYR A 14 -2.51 -15.39 19.00
C TYR A 14 -3.15 -14.08 19.46
N ASN A 15 -2.32 -13.15 19.93
CA ASN A 15 -2.76 -11.81 20.29
C ASN A 15 -2.73 -10.92 19.04
N ASN A 16 -3.87 -10.35 18.68
CA ASN A 16 -3.96 -9.33 17.63
C ASN A 16 -4.10 -7.96 18.30
N ARG A 17 -3.37 -6.98 17.77
CA ARG A 17 -3.33 -5.60 18.26
C ARG A 17 -4.43 -4.79 17.60
N TYR A 18 -5.13 -4.00 18.40
CA TYR A 18 -6.10 -3.03 17.93
C TYR A 18 -6.14 -1.85 18.90
N TRP A 19 -6.61 -0.70 18.43
CA TRP A 19 -6.74 0.51 19.22
C TRP A 19 -8.17 1.01 19.21
N VAL A 20 -8.52 1.78 20.23
CA VAL A 20 -9.84 2.36 20.35
C VAL A 20 -9.71 3.84 20.69
N ASN A 21 -10.37 4.68 19.88
CA ASN A 21 -10.63 6.06 20.22
C ASN A 21 -12.14 6.26 20.37
N ASP A 22 -12.57 6.51 21.61
CA ASP A 22 -13.98 6.73 21.98
C ASP A 22 -14.32 8.20 22.23
N THR A 23 -13.46 9.14 21.84
CA THR A 23 -13.60 10.59 22.08
C THR A 23 -14.95 11.14 21.63
N TYR A 24 -15.45 10.68 20.47
CA TYR A 24 -16.70 11.16 19.88
C TYR A 24 -17.90 10.25 20.15
N TYR A 25 -17.68 9.11 20.79
CA TYR A 25 -18.68 8.07 20.90
C TYR A 25 -19.85 8.50 21.80
N LYS A 26 -21.08 8.22 21.35
CA LYS A 26 -22.30 8.28 22.15
C LYS A 26 -23.10 6.99 21.97
N PRO A 27 -23.90 6.56 22.97
CA PRO A 27 -24.78 5.41 22.83
C PRO A 27 -25.58 5.40 21.52
N GLY A 28 -25.49 4.30 20.77
CA GLY A 28 -26.16 4.12 19.49
C GLY A 28 -25.38 4.62 18.26
N GLY A 29 -24.20 5.22 18.45
CA GLY A 29 -23.29 5.53 17.35
C GLY A 29 -22.64 4.27 16.75
N PRO A 30 -22.20 4.33 15.49
CA PRO A 30 -21.57 3.19 14.80
C PRO A 30 -20.17 2.88 15.33
N VAL A 31 -19.66 1.70 15.00
CA VAL A 31 -18.23 1.37 15.05
C VAL A 31 -17.62 1.77 13.72
N ILE A 32 -16.60 2.63 13.74
CA ILE A 32 -15.79 3.00 12.58
C ILE A 32 -14.48 2.23 12.67
N LEU A 33 -14.34 1.16 11.90
CA LEU A 33 -13.10 0.38 11.84
C LEU A 33 -12.22 0.93 10.73
N TYR A 34 -11.05 1.42 11.11
CA TYR A 34 -9.96 1.79 10.23
C TYR A 34 -8.92 0.67 10.21
N ASP A 35 -8.61 0.18 9.02
CA ASP A 35 -7.66 -0.90 8.82
C ASP A 35 -6.33 -0.34 8.31
N PHE A 36 -5.25 -0.57 9.08
CA PHE A 36 -3.90 -0.10 8.75
C PHE A 36 -3.19 -0.97 7.71
N GLY A 37 -3.74 -2.14 7.38
CA GLY A 37 -3.22 -2.97 6.30
C GLY A 37 -1.85 -3.56 6.58
N GLU A 38 -1.02 -3.51 5.55
CA GLU A 38 0.27 -4.16 5.37
C GLU A 38 1.42 -3.46 6.13
N ALA A 39 1.13 -2.91 7.31
CA ALA A 39 2.13 -2.25 8.13
C ALA A 39 1.83 -2.36 9.63
N GLY A 40 2.92 -2.45 10.40
CA GLY A 40 3.00 -2.29 11.82
C GLY A 40 2.84 -0.84 12.21
N VAL A 41 1.92 -0.58 13.13
CA VAL A 41 1.53 0.79 13.47
C VAL A 41 2.33 1.31 14.65
N ASP A 42 3.03 2.43 14.47
CA ASP A 42 3.66 3.16 15.55
C ASP A 42 2.70 4.19 16.20
N LEU A 43 3.15 4.88 17.25
CA LEU A 43 2.30 5.83 17.97
C LEU A 43 2.01 7.10 17.17
N GLU A 44 2.89 7.50 16.25
CA GLU A 44 2.74 8.71 15.45
C GLU A 44 1.68 8.49 14.37
N THR A 45 1.83 7.43 13.58
CA THR A 45 0.85 6.93 12.61
C THR A 45 -0.52 6.76 13.26
N LEU A 46 -0.57 6.09 14.42
CA LEU A 46 -1.82 5.93 15.16
C LEU A 46 -2.47 7.28 15.49
N ALA A 47 -1.67 8.27 15.92
CA ALA A 47 -2.17 9.58 16.32
C ALA A 47 -2.63 10.42 15.12
N GLU A 48 -2.00 10.27 13.96
CA GLU A 48 -2.42 10.93 12.73
C GLU A 48 -3.78 10.43 12.24
N PHE A 49 -3.90 9.11 12.06
CA PHE A 49 -5.12 8.53 11.52
C PHE A 49 -6.26 8.50 12.55
N LEU A 50 -5.97 8.33 13.85
CA LEU A 50 -7.00 8.13 14.86
C LEU A 50 -7.08 9.21 15.93
N ALA A 51 -6.29 10.29 15.90
CA ALA A 51 -6.32 11.30 16.95
C ALA A 51 -6.11 12.75 16.49
N GLU A 52 -6.16 13.03 15.18
CA GLU A 52 -6.02 14.39 14.60
C GLU A 52 -4.71 15.07 15.00
N PHE A 53 -3.68 14.26 15.26
CA PHE A 53 -2.35 14.77 15.56
C PHE A 53 -1.81 15.60 14.38
N GLY A 54 -0.97 16.60 14.67
CA GLY A 54 -0.40 17.46 13.62
C GLY A 54 -1.41 18.35 12.88
N GLY A 55 -2.69 18.35 13.26
CA GLY A 55 -3.75 19.01 12.49
C GLY A 55 -4.26 18.18 11.30
N THR A 56 -3.87 16.90 11.24
CA THR A 56 -4.35 15.93 10.26
C THR A 56 -5.87 15.77 10.37
N ILE A 57 -6.54 15.82 9.21
CA ILE A 57 -7.92 15.38 9.07
C ILE A 57 -7.91 13.96 8.54
N SER A 58 -8.66 13.06 9.17
CA SER A 58 -8.76 11.67 8.74
C SER A 58 -10.22 11.22 8.61
N ALA A 59 -10.50 10.45 7.58
CA ALA A 59 -11.80 9.85 7.31
C ALA A 59 -12.40 9.14 8.54
N PRO A 60 -11.70 8.25 9.27
CA PRO A 60 -12.30 7.57 10.42
C PRO A 60 -12.71 8.53 11.55
N ILE A 61 -11.92 9.59 11.80
CA ILE A 61 -12.24 10.55 12.86
C ILE A 61 -13.35 11.51 12.46
N GLU A 62 -13.34 12.01 11.22
CA GLU A 62 -14.42 12.85 10.71
C GLU A 62 -15.77 12.12 10.74
N LEU A 63 -15.78 10.84 10.34
CA LEU A 63 -16.97 10.00 10.42
C LEU A 63 -17.41 9.77 11.87
N ALA A 64 -16.48 9.45 12.78
CA ALA A 64 -16.81 9.26 14.19
C ALA A 64 -17.39 10.54 14.81
N ARG A 65 -16.83 11.71 14.50
CA ARG A 65 -17.37 13.00 14.95
C ARG A 65 -18.78 13.25 14.42
N ALA A 66 -19.01 13.03 13.14
CA ALA A 66 -20.30 13.28 12.50
C ALA A 66 -21.40 12.31 12.97
N LEU A 67 -21.03 11.04 13.21
CA LEU A 67 -21.97 9.96 13.51
C LEU A 67 -22.06 9.64 15.02
N ASN A 68 -21.27 10.32 15.86
CA ASN A 68 -21.05 9.97 17.27
C ASN A 68 -20.53 8.53 17.45
N GLY A 69 -19.70 8.08 16.53
CA GLY A 69 -19.15 6.73 16.50
C GLY A 69 -17.93 6.54 17.39
N VAL A 70 -17.55 5.28 17.59
CA VAL A 70 -16.27 4.88 18.18
C VAL A 70 -15.33 4.46 17.04
N VAL A 71 -14.07 4.88 17.10
CA VAL A 71 -13.05 4.48 16.13
C VAL A 71 -12.28 3.28 16.65
N VAL A 72 -12.08 2.29 15.78
CA VAL A 72 -11.24 1.12 16.03
C VAL A 72 -10.14 1.10 14.99
N GLY A 73 -8.89 1.19 15.43
CA GLY A 73 -7.73 0.92 14.59
C GLY A 73 -7.43 -0.57 14.58
N TRP A 74 -7.29 -1.18 13.42
CA TRP A 74 -7.07 -2.61 13.25
C TRP A 74 -5.68 -2.90 12.69
N GLU A 75 -4.89 -3.73 13.38
CA GLU A 75 -3.64 -4.25 12.85
C GLU A 75 -3.85 -5.61 12.19
N HIS A 76 -3.29 -5.78 10.99
CA HIS A 76 -3.43 -7.00 10.21
C HIS A 76 -2.63 -8.16 10.82
N ARG A 77 -3.10 -9.41 10.66
CA ARG A 77 -2.31 -10.61 11.02
C ARG A 77 -0.96 -10.57 10.30
N TYR A 78 0.11 -10.95 10.98
CA TYR A 78 1.51 -10.92 10.48
C TYR A 78 2.15 -9.55 10.29
N TYR A 79 1.46 -8.46 10.63
CA TYR A 79 2.06 -7.12 10.57
C TYR A 79 2.21 -6.55 11.98
N GLY A 80 3.23 -5.71 12.16
CA GLY A 80 3.46 -5.02 13.43
C GLY A 80 3.75 -5.96 14.58
N TYR A 81 2.84 -6.01 15.55
CA TYR A 81 2.97 -6.94 16.69
C TYR A 81 1.87 -8.00 16.70
N SER A 82 1.18 -8.18 15.57
CA SER A 82 0.05 -9.10 15.43
C SER A 82 0.44 -10.41 14.75
N HIS A 83 1.46 -11.08 15.28
CA HIS A 83 2.01 -12.31 14.70
C HIS A 83 1.41 -13.58 15.32
N PRO A 84 0.92 -14.53 14.50
CA PRO A 84 0.50 -15.85 14.97
C PRO A 84 1.63 -16.74 15.52
N PHE A 85 2.87 -16.49 15.09
CA PHE A 85 4.04 -17.31 15.36
C PHE A 85 5.21 -16.47 15.88
N VAL A 86 6.19 -17.15 16.49
CA VAL A 86 7.41 -16.52 16.99
C VAL A 86 8.29 -16.13 15.80
N LEU A 87 8.85 -14.91 15.85
CA LEU A 87 9.79 -14.42 14.85
C LEU A 87 11.23 -14.77 15.22
N VAL A 88 12.03 -15.05 14.20
CA VAL A 88 13.47 -15.29 14.28
C VAL A 88 14.20 -14.50 13.19
N ASN A 89 15.37 -13.98 13.53
CA ASN A 89 16.24 -13.33 12.55
C ASN A 89 17.17 -14.34 11.83
N ASP A 90 17.99 -13.83 10.92
CA ASP A 90 19.02 -14.56 10.16
C ASP A 90 19.99 -15.40 11.03
N THR A 91 20.20 -15.01 12.29
CA THR A 91 21.03 -15.75 13.26
C THR A 91 20.28 -16.84 14.03
N GLY A 92 18.97 -17.02 13.78
CA GLY A 92 18.11 -17.95 14.50
C GLY A 92 17.79 -17.52 15.94
N SER A 93 17.99 -16.24 16.26
CA SER A 93 17.64 -15.69 17.56
C SER A 93 16.18 -15.26 17.55
N SER A 94 15.39 -15.73 18.52
CA SER A 94 14.02 -15.24 18.71
C SER A 94 14.06 -13.78 19.14
N LEU A 95 13.45 -12.92 18.33
CA LEU A 95 13.36 -11.47 18.53
C LEU A 95 11.93 -10.99 18.22
N GLU A 96 11.65 -9.74 18.54
CA GLU A 96 10.46 -9.01 18.04
C GLU A 96 10.60 -8.63 16.54
N GLU A 97 11.77 -8.92 15.94
CA GLU A 97 12.14 -8.60 14.56
C GLU A 97 12.60 -9.90 13.84
N GLY A 98 12.12 -10.13 12.62
CA GLY A 98 12.45 -11.30 11.78
C GLY A 98 11.24 -11.99 11.12
N THR A 99 11.46 -13.18 10.56
CA THR A 99 10.39 -13.98 9.94
C THR A 99 9.87 -15.07 10.88
N PRO A 100 8.64 -15.59 10.71
CA PRO A 100 8.15 -16.75 11.43
C PRO A 100 9.13 -17.94 11.43
N GLU A 101 9.38 -18.53 12.61
CA GLU A 101 10.34 -19.63 12.82
C GLU A 101 10.07 -20.86 11.94
N GLY A 102 8.79 -21.18 11.67
CA GLY A 102 8.38 -22.29 10.81
C GLY A 102 8.47 -22.01 9.30
N GLY A 103 8.91 -20.82 8.88
CA GLY A 103 9.04 -20.44 7.47
C GLY A 103 7.73 -20.56 6.70
N THR A 104 7.75 -21.18 5.51
CA THR A 104 6.57 -21.38 4.64
C THR A 104 5.37 -21.98 5.38
N ALA A 105 5.62 -22.93 6.30
CA ALA A 105 4.55 -23.61 7.04
C ALA A 105 3.85 -22.69 8.05
N ASP A 106 4.53 -21.67 8.56
CA ASP A 106 3.90 -20.68 9.43
C ASP A 106 3.19 -19.62 8.57
N TYR A 107 3.79 -19.17 7.47
CA TYR A 107 3.14 -18.23 6.57
C TYR A 107 1.91 -18.78 5.83
N GLU A 108 1.65 -20.09 5.84
CA GLU A 108 0.44 -20.67 5.25
C GLU A 108 -0.87 -20.08 5.83
N TYR A 109 -0.83 -19.49 7.02
CA TYR A 109 -1.98 -18.81 7.64
C TYR A 109 -2.05 -17.31 7.34
N LEU A 110 -1.09 -16.75 6.59
CA LEU A 110 -1.17 -15.41 6.02
C LEU A 110 -1.89 -15.50 4.66
N THR A 111 -3.22 -15.62 4.72
CA THR A 111 -4.09 -15.59 3.54
C THR A 111 -5.17 -14.51 3.68
N VAL A 112 -5.73 -14.07 2.55
CA VAL A 112 -6.85 -13.14 2.50
C VAL A 112 -8.03 -13.71 3.27
N GLU A 113 -8.43 -14.96 3.04
CA GLU A 113 -9.59 -15.56 3.72
C GLU A 113 -9.47 -15.48 5.23
N GLN A 114 -8.30 -15.86 5.76
CA GLN A 114 -8.01 -15.88 7.18
C GLN A 114 -8.02 -14.46 7.76
N ALA A 115 -7.41 -13.52 7.05
CA ALA A 115 -7.37 -12.12 7.47
C ALA A 115 -8.75 -11.43 7.45
N LEU A 116 -9.61 -11.79 6.49
CA LEU A 116 -11.00 -11.34 6.49
C LEU A 116 -11.79 -11.97 7.64
N GLU A 117 -11.55 -13.25 7.96
CA GLU A 117 -12.25 -13.93 9.04
C GLU A 117 -11.83 -13.45 10.43
N ASP A 118 -10.59 -12.96 10.60
CA ASP A 118 -10.18 -12.28 11.83
C ASP A 118 -11.11 -11.13 12.20
N VAL A 119 -11.46 -10.28 11.23
CA VAL A 119 -12.35 -9.14 11.45
C VAL A 119 -13.73 -9.61 11.87
N VAL A 120 -14.27 -10.61 11.16
CA VAL A 120 -15.60 -11.18 11.45
C VAL A 120 -15.64 -11.75 12.86
N PHE A 121 -14.66 -12.56 13.21
CA PHE A 121 -14.54 -13.17 14.52
C PHE A 121 -14.38 -12.10 15.61
N PHE A 122 -13.54 -11.08 15.40
CA PHE A 122 -13.32 -9.99 16.34
C PHE A 122 -14.61 -9.20 16.59
N ALA A 123 -15.29 -8.78 15.53
CA ALA A 123 -16.48 -7.96 15.59
C ALA A 123 -17.63 -8.67 16.32
N GLN A 124 -17.85 -9.95 16.00
CA GLN A 124 -18.94 -10.74 16.59
C GLN A 124 -18.66 -11.19 18.03
N ASN A 125 -17.41 -11.55 18.34
CA ASN A 125 -17.12 -12.32 19.57
C ASN A 125 -16.26 -11.57 20.59
N HIS A 126 -15.51 -10.54 20.19
CA HIS A 126 -14.51 -9.91 21.04
C HIS A 126 -14.78 -8.43 21.32
N PHE A 127 -15.12 -7.62 20.32
CA PHE A 127 -15.17 -6.17 20.51
C PHE A 127 -16.25 -5.71 21.50
N ASN A 128 -17.38 -6.42 21.57
CA ASN A 128 -18.42 -6.11 22.57
C ASN A 128 -17.97 -6.37 24.03
N LYS A 129 -16.78 -6.95 24.25
CA LYS A 129 -16.14 -7.13 25.57
C LYS A 129 -15.13 -6.02 25.88
N THR A 130 -14.82 -5.16 24.92
CA THR A 130 -13.84 -4.09 25.07
C THR A 130 -14.40 -2.99 25.97
N GLN A 131 -13.61 -2.61 26.98
CA GLN A 131 -13.95 -1.49 27.84
C GLN A 131 -13.60 -0.18 27.13
N LEU A 132 -14.60 0.68 26.98
CA LEU A 132 -14.38 2.08 26.62
C LEU A 132 -14.08 2.91 27.88
N ASN A 133 -13.80 4.21 27.73
CA ASN A 133 -13.36 5.05 28.84
C ASN A 133 -14.43 5.19 29.94
N VAL A 134 -14.02 5.77 31.09
CA VAL A 134 -14.86 5.91 32.30
C VAL A 134 -16.22 6.61 32.09
N ASN A 135 -16.39 7.42 31.05
CA ASN A 135 -17.63 8.10 30.70
C ASN A 135 -18.51 7.30 29.72
N ASN A 136 -17.96 6.27 29.08
CA ASN A 136 -18.57 5.49 28.02
C ASN A 136 -18.65 3.99 28.36
N THR A 137 -18.86 3.63 29.64
CA THR A 137 -18.74 2.24 30.08
C THR A 137 -19.72 1.32 29.32
N VAL A 138 -19.19 0.48 28.42
CA VAL A 138 -19.90 -0.63 27.80
C VAL A 138 -20.13 -1.68 28.89
N LEU A 139 -21.23 -1.54 29.63
CA LEU A 139 -21.57 -2.46 30.72
C LEU A 139 -22.14 -3.76 30.14
N SER A 140 -21.52 -4.89 30.46
CA SER A 140 -22.12 -6.21 30.22
C SER A 140 -23.38 -6.38 31.10
N GLY A 141 -24.53 -6.65 30.49
CA GLY A 141 -25.78 -6.89 31.23
C GLY A 141 -27.04 -6.81 30.38
N VAL A 142 -28.15 -7.35 30.90
CA VAL A 142 -29.43 -7.52 30.18
C VAL A 142 -30.17 -6.19 29.90
N ASN A 143 -29.70 -5.08 30.48
CA ASN A 143 -30.20 -3.71 30.24
C ASN A 143 -29.15 -2.80 29.56
N ALA A 144 -28.10 -3.36 28.93
CA ALA A 144 -27.06 -2.59 28.28
C ALA A 144 -27.59 -1.90 27.02
N THR A 145 -27.68 -0.57 27.04
CA THR A 145 -28.06 0.26 25.89
C THR A 145 -26.90 0.52 24.92
N GLN A 146 -25.81 -0.24 25.01
CA GLN A 146 -24.61 -0.07 24.17
C GLN A 146 -23.98 -1.43 23.82
N HIS A 147 -24.68 -2.24 23.03
CA HIS A 147 -24.09 -3.42 22.39
C HIS A 147 -23.33 -2.97 21.15
N LEU A 148 -22.00 -3.17 21.11
CA LEU A 148 -21.15 -2.78 19.98
C LEU A 148 -20.93 -3.90 18.96
N ASP A 149 -21.56 -5.06 19.17
CA ASP A 149 -21.52 -6.14 18.17
C ASP A 149 -22.31 -5.77 16.89
N PRO A 150 -21.98 -6.37 15.72
CA PRO A 150 -22.61 -6.06 14.44
C PRO A 150 -24.12 -6.29 14.35
N TYR A 151 -24.70 -7.11 15.25
CA TYR A 151 -26.15 -7.28 15.27
C TYR A 151 -26.83 -5.99 15.78
N HIS A 152 -26.23 -5.31 16.75
CA HIS A 152 -26.85 -4.15 17.40
C HIS A 152 -26.35 -2.80 16.88
N THR A 153 -25.11 -2.75 16.39
CA THR A 153 -24.44 -1.51 15.98
C THR A 153 -23.98 -1.60 14.53
N PRO A 154 -24.15 -0.56 13.69
CA PRO A 154 -23.57 -0.54 12.35
C PRO A 154 -22.04 -0.50 12.43
N TRP A 155 -21.36 -1.42 11.75
CA TRP A 155 -19.92 -1.38 11.55
C TRP A 155 -19.58 -0.79 10.19
N ILE A 156 -18.83 0.30 10.20
CA ILE A 156 -18.37 1.02 9.02
C ILE A 156 -16.89 0.70 8.85
N TRP A 157 -16.52 0.20 7.68
CA TRP A 157 -15.13 -0.04 7.30
C TRP A 157 -14.57 1.15 6.53
N VAL A 158 -13.34 1.54 6.85
CA VAL A 158 -12.57 2.55 6.11
C VAL A 158 -11.17 2.01 5.86
N GLY A 159 -10.70 2.08 4.61
CA GLY A 159 -9.33 1.68 4.26
C GLY A 159 -8.93 2.10 2.85
N GLY A 160 -7.65 2.41 2.66
CA GLY A 160 -6.98 2.63 1.38
C GLY A 160 -6.29 1.37 0.87
N SER A 161 -5.87 1.27 -0.38
CA SER A 161 -5.07 0.14 -0.89
C SER A 161 -5.69 -1.25 -0.61
N TYR A 162 -4.89 -2.20 -0.12
CA TYR A 162 -5.30 -3.52 0.34
C TYR A 162 -6.35 -3.48 1.47
N PRO A 163 -6.29 -2.60 2.48
CA PRO A 163 -7.42 -2.33 3.38
C PRO A 163 -8.73 -1.98 2.65
N GLY A 164 -8.65 -1.21 1.57
CA GLY A 164 -9.80 -0.90 0.70
C GLY A 164 -10.36 -2.15 0.02
N MET A 165 -9.48 -3.04 -0.47
CA MET A 165 -9.87 -4.34 -1.04
C MET A 165 -10.58 -5.20 0.01
N ARG A 166 -9.96 -5.35 1.19
CA ARG A 166 -10.49 -6.12 2.33
C ARG A 166 -11.87 -5.62 2.75
N GLY A 167 -12.06 -4.31 2.84
CA GLY A 167 -13.35 -3.71 3.15
C GLY A 167 -14.44 -4.02 2.13
N ALA A 168 -14.11 -3.95 0.84
CA ALA A 168 -15.05 -4.25 -0.23
C ALA A 168 -15.41 -5.74 -0.25
N TRP A 169 -14.43 -6.61 -0.03
CA TRP A 169 -14.59 -8.06 0.08
C TRP A 169 -15.40 -8.48 1.31
N LEU A 170 -15.14 -7.89 2.48
CA LEU A 170 -15.92 -8.13 3.69
C LEU A 170 -17.36 -7.69 3.51
N ARG A 171 -17.60 -6.54 2.88
CA ARG A 171 -18.97 -6.10 2.63
C ARG A 171 -19.70 -7.03 1.66
N LEU A 172 -19.00 -7.57 0.66
CA LEU A 172 -19.56 -8.55 -0.28
C LEU A 172 -19.87 -9.88 0.41
N ARG A 173 -18.95 -10.39 1.24
CA ARG A 173 -19.01 -11.72 1.85
C ARG A 173 -19.85 -11.76 3.13
N ASN A 174 -19.74 -10.73 3.95
CA ASN A 174 -20.33 -10.61 5.30
C ASN A 174 -21.11 -9.31 5.48
N PRO A 175 -22.16 -9.05 4.65
CA PRO A 175 -22.96 -7.83 4.74
C PRO A 175 -23.75 -7.69 6.05
N GLU A 176 -23.87 -8.76 6.83
CA GLU A 176 -24.43 -8.79 8.19
C GLU A 176 -23.45 -8.33 9.27
N VAL A 177 -22.15 -8.30 8.97
CA VAL A 177 -21.07 -7.86 9.87
C VAL A 177 -20.64 -6.44 9.50
N ILE A 178 -20.16 -6.25 8.27
CA ILE A 178 -19.74 -4.93 7.78
C ILE A 178 -20.91 -4.28 7.06
N TYR A 179 -21.43 -3.22 7.67
CA TYR A 179 -22.64 -2.54 7.23
C TYR A 179 -22.42 -1.63 6.02
N ALA A 180 -21.32 -0.89 6.02
CA ALA A 180 -20.92 0.00 4.94
C ALA A 180 -19.39 0.08 4.85
N THR A 181 -18.87 0.33 3.66
CA THR A 181 -17.43 0.42 3.40
C THR A 181 -17.09 1.65 2.59
N TRP A 182 -16.06 2.37 3.01
CA TRP A 182 -15.29 3.29 2.17
C TRP A 182 -14.03 2.56 1.71
N ALA A 183 -13.98 2.19 0.44
CA ALA A 183 -12.86 1.49 -0.20
C ALA A 183 -12.09 2.48 -1.08
N SER A 184 -11.06 3.10 -0.51
CA SER A 184 -10.22 4.04 -1.23
C SER A 184 -9.11 3.32 -1.98
N SER A 185 -8.87 3.74 -3.24
CA SER A 185 -7.79 3.29 -4.10
C SER A 185 -7.57 1.78 -4.07
N ALA A 186 -8.64 0.99 -4.11
CA ALA A 186 -8.62 -0.45 -3.86
C ALA A 186 -8.36 -1.26 -5.15
N PRO A 187 -7.16 -1.88 -5.34
CA PRO A 187 -6.82 -2.65 -6.54
C PRO A 187 -7.42 -4.08 -6.49
N VAL A 188 -8.74 -4.17 -6.61
CA VAL A 188 -9.49 -5.43 -6.43
C VAL A 188 -9.29 -6.47 -7.55
N GLN A 189 -8.71 -6.10 -8.69
CA GLN A 189 -8.41 -7.01 -9.80
C GLN A 189 -7.07 -7.74 -9.58
N ILE A 190 -7.14 -8.84 -8.87
CA ILE A 190 -5.99 -9.68 -8.51
C ILE A 190 -5.49 -10.53 -9.69
N GLY A 191 -4.18 -10.76 -9.79
CA GLY A 191 -3.57 -11.58 -10.83
C GLY A 191 -2.05 -11.55 -10.76
N PRO A 192 -1.30 -12.49 -11.36
CA PRO A 192 0.17 -12.49 -11.29
C PRO A 192 0.81 -11.29 -11.98
N ASP A 193 0.18 -10.77 -13.05
CA ASP A 193 0.69 -9.69 -13.87
C ASP A 193 0.29 -8.31 -13.31
N GLY A 194 1.28 -7.55 -12.85
CA GLY A 194 1.15 -6.16 -12.36
C GLY A 194 1.60 -5.10 -13.38
N THR A 195 1.81 -5.44 -14.65
CA THR A 195 2.42 -4.52 -15.63
C THR A 195 1.59 -3.27 -15.93
N ALA A 196 0.28 -3.31 -15.65
CA ALA A 196 -0.61 -2.17 -15.85
C ALA A 196 -0.43 -1.03 -14.84
N TYR A 197 0.35 -1.24 -13.76
CA TYR A 197 0.66 -0.21 -12.75
C TYR A 197 1.15 1.10 -13.38
N TYR A 198 2.04 1.00 -14.37
CA TYR A 198 2.63 2.15 -15.06
C TYR A 198 1.68 2.86 -16.03
N ASN A 199 0.51 2.28 -16.36
CA ASN A 199 -0.37 2.84 -17.38
C ASN A 199 -1.01 4.16 -16.93
N SER A 200 -1.37 4.30 -15.64
CA SER A 200 -1.89 5.58 -15.11
C SER A 200 -0.81 6.66 -15.13
N ILE A 201 0.43 6.31 -14.78
CA ILE A 201 1.58 7.22 -14.83
C ILE A 201 1.80 7.69 -16.26
N TYR A 202 1.88 6.77 -17.22
CA TYR A 202 2.03 7.10 -18.65
C TYR A 202 0.96 8.09 -19.12
N ARG A 203 -0.30 7.87 -18.75
CA ARG A 203 -1.44 8.72 -19.17
C ARG A 203 -1.36 10.14 -18.60
N ALA A 204 -0.68 10.32 -17.48
CA ALA A 204 -0.53 11.61 -16.81
C ALA A 204 0.65 12.42 -17.37
N LEU A 205 1.66 11.75 -17.94
CA LEU A 205 2.90 12.38 -18.38
C LEU A 205 2.78 13.07 -19.75
N PRO A 206 3.60 14.12 -19.99
CA PRO A 206 3.74 14.73 -21.31
C PRO A 206 4.26 13.75 -22.36
N LYS A 207 3.78 13.91 -23.59
CA LYS A 207 4.09 12.99 -24.69
C LYS A 207 5.59 12.94 -25.02
N ASN A 208 6.28 14.08 -25.04
CA ASN A 208 7.72 14.14 -25.26
C ASN A 208 8.46 13.28 -24.22
N CYS A 209 8.16 13.48 -22.92
CA CYS A 209 8.80 12.73 -21.85
C CYS A 209 8.55 11.22 -21.98
N THR A 210 7.31 10.78 -22.20
CA THR A 210 7.03 9.34 -22.38
C THR A 210 7.73 8.74 -23.61
N THR A 211 7.89 9.52 -24.68
CA THR A 211 8.57 9.06 -25.90
C THR A 211 10.05 8.87 -25.64
N ASP A 212 10.67 9.79 -24.91
CA ASP A 212 12.08 9.69 -24.53
C ASP A 212 12.33 8.55 -23.54
N ILE A 213 11.48 8.38 -22.52
CA ILE A 213 11.57 7.23 -21.58
C ILE A 213 11.55 5.91 -22.35
N GLN A 214 10.64 5.75 -23.31
CA GLN A 214 10.55 4.54 -24.13
C GLN A 214 11.79 4.34 -25.02
N ALA A 215 12.33 5.42 -25.58
CA ALA A 215 13.56 5.35 -26.37
C ALA A 215 14.80 5.00 -25.51
N VAL A 216 14.89 5.54 -24.29
CA VAL A 216 15.93 5.21 -23.31
C VAL A 216 15.81 3.76 -22.86
N ALA A 217 14.60 3.27 -22.58
CA ALA A 217 14.35 1.87 -22.25
C ALA A 217 14.82 0.93 -23.37
N GLN A 218 14.50 1.26 -24.63
CA GLN A 218 14.98 0.48 -25.77
C GLN A 218 16.51 0.54 -25.91
N HIS A 219 17.12 1.70 -25.66
CA HIS A 219 18.58 1.84 -25.71
C HIS A 219 19.27 0.99 -24.65
N ILE A 220 18.78 1.02 -23.41
CA ILE A 220 19.26 0.16 -22.32
C ILE A 220 19.11 -1.31 -22.70
N ASP A 221 17.94 -1.70 -23.23
CA ASP A 221 17.70 -3.06 -23.67
C ASP A 221 18.71 -3.53 -24.73
N ASP A 222 19.05 -2.66 -25.67
CA ASP A 222 20.01 -2.95 -26.74
C ASP A 222 21.44 -3.05 -26.21
N VAL A 223 21.86 -2.16 -25.31
CA VAL A 223 23.20 -2.17 -24.71
C VAL A 223 23.40 -3.42 -23.86
N LEU A 224 22.47 -3.74 -22.96
CA LEU A 224 22.53 -4.91 -22.09
C LEU A 224 22.43 -6.24 -22.88
N SER A 225 21.78 -6.23 -24.05
CA SER A 225 21.73 -7.41 -24.92
C SER A 225 22.94 -7.54 -25.86
N SER A 226 23.85 -6.56 -25.86
CA SER A 226 24.99 -6.54 -26.77
C SER A 226 26.15 -7.41 -26.27
N THR A 227 27.18 -7.59 -27.10
CA THR A 227 28.45 -8.21 -26.70
C THR A 227 29.53 -7.15 -26.45
N ASN A 228 29.14 -5.90 -26.19
CA ASN A 228 30.07 -4.80 -25.98
C ASN A 228 30.26 -4.55 -24.48
N ASP A 229 31.19 -5.29 -23.88
CA ASP A 229 31.49 -5.21 -22.44
C ASP A 229 31.79 -3.78 -21.96
N SER A 230 32.45 -2.97 -22.79
CA SER A 230 32.74 -1.58 -22.44
C SER A 230 31.48 -0.72 -22.38
N ALA A 231 30.53 -0.90 -23.31
CA ALA A 231 29.28 -0.15 -23.29
C ALA A 231 28.38 -0.61 -22.13
N ILE A 232 28.36 -1.90 -21.83
CA ILE A 232 27.64 -2.45 -20.68
C ILE A 232 28.22 -1.89 -19.37
N LEU A 233 29.54 -1.88 -19.21
CA LEU A 233 30.19 -1.33 -18.03
C LEU A 233 29.96 0.18 -17.90
N ASP A 234 30.02 0.94 -19.00
CA ASP A 234 29.76 2.37 -18.98
C ASP A 234 28.31 2.69 -18.57
N LEU A 235 27.33 1.91 -19.06
CA LEU A 235 25.91 2.01 -18.67
C LEU A 235 25.73 1.67 -17.18
N LYS A 236 26.24 0.51 -16.74
CA LYS A 236 26.18 0.08 -15.34
C LYS A 236 26.77 1.15 -14.41
N THR A 237 27.92 1.70 -14.80
CA THR A 237 28.61 2.74 -14.03
C THR A 237 27.77 4.03 -13.99
N ALA A 238 27.16 4.44 -15.10
CA ALA A 238 26.34 5.65 -15.13
C ALA A 238 25.08 5.51 -14.25
N VAL A 239 24.39 4.37 -14.30
CA VAL A 239 23.23 4.06 -13.45
C VAL A 239 23.62 4.01 -11.98
N TYR A 240 24.72 3.35 -11.64
CA TYR A 240 25.23 3.31 -10.27
C TYR A 240 25.54 4.73 -9.76
N ILE A 241 26.20 5.56 -10.57
CA ILE A 241 26.53 6.95 -10.20
C ILE A 241 25.27 7.80 -10.02
N ALA A 242 24.25 7.62 -10.85
CA ALA A 242 22.98 8.35 -10.72
C ALA A 242 22.28 8.02 -9.40
N ASN A 243 22.33 6.76 -8.97
CA ASN A 243 21.72 6.29 -7.72
C ASN A 243 22.55 6.62 -6.48
N MET A 244 23.83 6.22 -6.50
CA MET A 244 24.69 6.25 -5.32
C MET A 244 25.53 7.52 -5.23
N GLY A 245 25.71 8.29 -6.30
CA GLY A 245 26.64 9.43 -6.34
C GLY A 245 28.12 9.02 -6.45
N LEU A 246 29.01 10.00 -6.28
CA LEU A 246 30.47 9.85 -6.48
C LEU A 246 31.25 9.67 -5.15
N TYR A 247 30.82 8.78 -4.27
CA TYR A 247 31.42 8.66 -2.93
C TYR A 247 32.70 7.80 -2.87
N GLU A 248 33.00 6.97 -3.88
CA GLU A 248 34.08 5.97 -3.80
C GLU A 248 34.98 5.81 -5.05
N GLY A 249 35.30 6.87 -5.79
CA GLY A 249 36.40 6.84 -6.79
C GLY A 249 36.45 5.62 -7.75
N ASP A 250 37.62 5.00 -7.92
CA ASP A 250 37.85 3.88 -8.86
C ASP A 250 37.06 2.59 -8.51
N SER A 251 36.57 2.40 -7.28
CA SER A 251 35.76 1.21 -6.93
C SER A 251 34.32 1.29 -7.42
N ILE A 252 33.85 2.47 -7.83
CA ILE A 252 32.51 2.64 -8.43
C ILE A 252 32.31 1.71 -9.62
N ALA A 253 33.29 1.63 -10.53
CA ALA A 253 33.18 0.78 -11.70
C ALA A 253 33.22 -0.71 -11.34
N ASP A 254 33.95 -1.08 -10.29
CA ASP A 254 34.01 -2.46 -9.79
C ASP A 254 32.65 -2.88 -9.19
N TYR A 255 32.03 -2.03 -8.35
CA TYR A 255 30.69 -2.28 -7.83
C TYR A 255 29.63 -2.31 -8.94
N ALA A 256 29.71 -1.36 -9.87
CA ALA A 256 28.79 -1.31 -11.00
C ALA A 256 28.91 -2.56 -11.88
N ALA A 257 30.09 -3.14 -12.03
CA ALA A 257 30.29 -4.37 -12.79
C ALA A 257 29.53 -5.58 -12.22
N GLU A 258 29.26 -5.59 -10.91
CA GLU A 258 28.52 -6.65 -10.22
C GLU A 258 27.00 -6.58 -10.42
N LEU A 259 26.47 -5.44 -10.88
CA LEU A 259 25.04 -5.29 -11.16
C LEU A 259 24.61 -6.26 -12.27
N THR A 260 23.51 -6.99 -12.07
CA THR A 260 22.87 -7.80 -13.12
C THR A 260 22.06 -6.91 -14.08
N GLU A 261 21.63 -7.44 -15.22
CA GLU A 261 20.81 -6.69 -16.17
C GLU A 261 19.47 -6.24 -15.57
N ASP A 262 18.85 -7.08 -14.73
CA ASP A 262 17.61 -6.73 -14.03
C ASP A 262 17.84 -5.65 -12.98
N MET A 263 18.94 -5.70 -12.21
CA MET A 263 19.30 -4.65 -11.25
C MET A 263 19.50 -3.31 -11.94
N VAL A 264 20.24 -3.27 -13.06
CA VAL A 264 20.44 -2.04 -13.85
C VAL A 264 19.11 -1.45 -14.29
N ALA A 265 18.22 -2.30 -14.80
CA ALA A 265 16.91 -1.85 -15.25
C ALA A 265 16.07 -1.31 -14.08
N ARG A 266 15.99 -2.04 -12.96
CA ARG A 266 15.24 -1.62 -11.76
C ARG A 266 15.76 -0.32 -11.18
N ASP A 267 17.07 -0.21 -10.99
CA ASP A 267 17.75 0.99 -10.51
C ASP A 267 17.57 2.19 -11.43
N THR A 268 17.21 1.97 -12.69
CA THR A 268 16.90 3.03 -13.66
C THR A 268 15.43 3.45 -13.58
N PHE A 269 14.50 2.49 -13.59
CA PHE A 269 13.08 2.78 -13.82
C PHE A 269 12.23 2.82 -12.54
N ASP A 270 12.41 1.91 -11.59
CA ASP A 270 11.59 1.89 -10.35
C ASP A 270 11.72 3.24 -9.64
N GLN A 271 12.96 3.72 -9.50
CA GLN A 271 13.29 4.92 -8.74
C GLN A 271 12.58 6.20 -9.21
N VAL A 272 12.32 6.32 -10.51
CA VAL A 272 11.65 7.50 -11.08
C VAL A 272 10.16 7.49 -10.75
N PHE A 273 9.55 6.31 -10.67
CA PHE A 273 8.10 6.16 -10.54
C PHE A 273 7.65 5.89 -9.10
N ASN A 274 8.55 5.52 -8.19
CA ASN A 274 8.23 5.16 -6.80
C ASN A 274 7.47 6.26 -6.04
N PHE A 275 7.77 7.53 -6.31
CA PHE A 275 7.10 8.66 -5.65
C PHE A 275 5.70 8.97 -6.19
N ALA A 276 5.31 8.40 -7.34
CA ALA A 276 4.03 8.67 -7.99
C ALA A 276 2.84 8.27 -7.13
N GLN A 277 2.94 7.12 -6.46
CA GLN A 277 1.91 6.61 -5.55
C GLN A 277 1.66 7.59 -4.40
N SER A 278 2.73 8.13 -3.83
CA SER A 278 2.75 8.79 -2.52
C SER A 278 2.51 10.28 -2.60
N TYR A 279 3.04 10.91 -3.64
CA TYR A 279 3.04 12.37 -3.81
C TYR A 279 2.29 12.83 -5.07
N GLY A 280 1.76 11.88 -5.85
CA GLY A 280 1.07 12.14 -7.10
C GLY A 280 2.05 12.55 -8.21
N ILE A 281 1.56 12.54 -9.44
CA ILE A 281 2.39 12.72 -10.64
C ILE A 281 3.02 14.13 -10.70
N SER A 282 2.22 15.16 -10.43
CA SER A 282 2.64 16.55 -10.56
C SER A 282 3.76 16.95 -9.60
N SER A 283 3.78 16.36 -8.40
CA SER A 283 4.77 16.67 -7.36
C SER A 283 5.93 15.68 -7.34
N SER A 284 6.01 14.76 -8.30
CA SER A 284 7.09 13.78 -8.38
C SER A 284 7.58 13.57 -9.82
N VAL A 285 6.93 12.70 -10.59
CA VAL A 285 7.38 12.26 -11.92
C VAL A 285 7.38 13.41 -12.94
N GLN A 286 6.51 14.41 -12.79
CA GLN A 286 6.55 15.61 -13.63
C GLN A 286 7.85 16.40 -13.43
N ILE A 287 8.37 16.48 -12.21
CA ILE A 287 9.64 17.17 -11.91
C ILE A 287 10.80 16.46 -12.60
N PHE A 288 10.81 15.13 -12.58
CA PHE A 288 11.73 14.31 -13.37
C PHE A 288 11.66 14.66 -14.87
N CYS A 289 10.45 14.69 -15.45
CA CYS A 289 10.28 15.03 -16.86
C CYS A 289 10.78 16.44 -17.18
N ASP A 290 10.50 17.42 -16.32
CA ASP A 290 10.93 18.80 -16.53
C ASP A 290 12.46 18.91 -16.53
N TYR A 291 13.16 18.18 -15.65
CA TYR A 291 14.62 18.12 -15.68
C TYR A 291 15.17 17.41 -16.91
N MET A 292 14.60 16.25 -17.28
CA MET A 292 15.05 15.50 -18.44
C MET A 292 14.91 16.32 -19.73
N GLU A 293 13.79 17.01 -19.90
CA GLU A 293 13.47 17.77 -21.11
C GLU A 293 14.23 19.10 -21.22
N THR A 294 14.79 19.60 -20.12
CA THR A 294 15.61 20.82 -20.08
C THR A 294 17.12 20.55 -20.09
N PHE A 295 17.54 19.31 -20.33
CA PHE A 295 18.95 18.93 -20.38
C PHE A 295 19.68 19.60 -21.55
N ASP A 296 20.83 20.23 -21.28
CA ASP A 296 21.66 20.87 -22.31
C ASP A 296 22.47 19.82 -23.10
N ALA A 297 21.91 19.37 -24.22
CA ALA A 297 22.53 18.40 -25.11
C ALA A 297 23.79 18.93 -25.80
N GLU A 298 23.83 20.21 -26.19
CA GLU A 298 24.99 20.80 -26.87
C GLU A 298 26.19 20.89 -25.91
N GLY A 299 25.93 21.38 -24.69
CA GLY A 299 26.92 21.42 -23.62
C GLY A 299 27.46 20.04 -23.29
N TYR A 300 26.58 19.04 -23.12
CA TYR A 300 26.95 17.65 -22.87
C TYR A 300 27.87 17.09 -23.97
N LEU A 301 27.45 17.17 -25.24
CA LEU A 301 28.21 16.61 -26.38
C LEU A 301 29.54 17.33 -26.62
N SER A 302 29.66 18.60 -26.22
CA SER A 302 30.91 19.36 -26.32
C SER A 302 31.90 19.06 -25.19
N ASN A 303 31.49 18.34 -24.14
CA ASN A 303 32.31 18.06 -22.99
C ASN A 303 33.42 17.05 -23.32
N SER A 304 34.68 17.49 -23.26
CA SER A 304 35.83 16.65 -23.60
C SER A 304 36.00 15.41 -22.70
N SER A 305 35.40 15.41 -21.50
CA SER A 305 35.44 14.28 -20.57
C SER A 305 34.68 13.06 -21.08
N LEU A 306 33.80 13.19 -22.08
CA LEU A 306 33.18 12.05 -22.75
C LEU A 306 34.20 11.16 -23.48
N ALA A 307 35.37 11.71 -23.83
CA ALA A 307 36.47 10.95 -24.44
C ALA A 307 37.54 10.49 -23.43
N ASP A 308 37.30 10.64 -22.12
CA ASP A 308 38.27 10.24 -21.10
C ASP A 308 38.48 8.72 -21.08
N SER A 309 39.70 8.29 -20.73
CA SER A 309 40.01 6.86 -20.60
C SER A 309 39.33 6.20 -19.39
N SER A 310 39.01 6.96 -18.34
CA SER A 310 38.33 6.48 -17.14
C SER A 310 36.83 6.35 -17.39
N THR A 311 36.28 5.15 -17.20
CA THR A 311 34.84 4.89 -17.27
C THR A 311 34.06 5.75 -16.28
N VAL A 312 34.54 5.91 -15.04
CA VAL A 312 33.87 6.75 -14.04
C VAL A 312 33.77 8.22 -14.50
N VAL A 313 34.84 8.74 -15.13
CA VAL A 313 34.84 10.13 -15.65
C VAL A 313 33.86 10.28 -16.81
N ARG A 314 33.88 9.36 -17.80
CA ARG A 314 32.94 9.41 -18.93
C ARG A 314 31.48 9.28 -18.47
N SER A 315 31.21 8.28 -17.62
CA SER A 315 29.87 7.94 -17.15
C SER A 315 29.29 8.92 -16.13
N SER A 316 30.06 9.90 -15.63
CA SER A 316 29.56 10.94 -14.71
C SER A 316 29.31 12.29 -15.38
N VAL A 317 29.60 12.46 -16.67
CA VAL A 317 29.51 13.77 -17.35
C VAL A 317 28.11 14.39 -17.24
N PHE A 318 27.06 13.58 -17.24
CA PHE A 318 25.67 14.07 -17.13
C PHE A 318 25.42 14.87 -15.83
N LEU A 319 26.14 14.57 -14.73
CA LEU A 319 26.02 15.30 -13.46
C LEU A 319 26.46 16.77 -13.57
N SER A 320 27.33 17.08 -14.54
CA SER A 320 27.80 18.45 -14.77
C SER A 320 26.83 19.32 -15.56
N ASN A 321 25.74 18.74 -16.07
CA ASN A 321 24.74 19.50 -16.80
C ASN A 321 24.04 20.50 -15.86
N GLU A 322 23.90 21.75 -16.29
CA GLU A 322 23.21 22.78 -15.51
C GLU A 322 21.69 22.81 -15.78
N GLY A 323 21.23 22.14 -16.84
CA GLY A 323 19.86 22.18 -17.32
C GLY A 323 19.50 23.51 -17.98
N GLY A 324 18.20 23.79 -18.08
CA GLY A 324 17.68 25.07 -18.58
C GLY A 324 17.68 25.24 -20.11
N ALA A 325 17.93 24.18 -20.87
CA ALA A 325 17.65 24.18 -22.30
C ALA A 325 16.13 24.22 -22.57
N GLU A 326 15.74 24.75 -23.72
CA GLU A 326 14.33 24.78 -24.12
C GLU A 326 13.85 23.37 -24.54
N PRO A 327 12.78 22.84 -23.94
CA PRO A 327 12.21 21.54 -24.31
C PRO A 327 11.80 21.45 -25.77
N SER A 328 11.86 20.24 -26.31
CA SER A 328 11.44 19.92 -27.67
C SER A 328 10.08 19.23 -27.67
N ASP A 329 9.17 19.63 -28.58
CA ASP A 329 7.86 18.97 -28.75
C ASP A 329 7.99 17.47 -29.07
N GLY A 330 9.10 17.06 -29.67
CA GLY A 330 9.39 15.68 -30.05
C GLY A 330 10.15 14.87 -29.00
N GLY A 331 10.54 15.49 -27.87
CA GLY A 331 11.47 14.92 -26.90
C GLY A 331 12.93 15.20 -27.26
N ILE A 332 13.80 15.02 -26.27
CA ILE A 332 15.24 15.24 -26.37
C ILE A 332 15.92 14.24 -27.30
N VAL A 333 15.44 13.00 -27.35
CA VAL A 333 16.02 11.96 -28.23
C VAL A 333 15.82 12.36 -29.69
N ALA A 334 14.57 12.70 -30.06
CA ALA A 334 14.24 13.06 -31.44
C ALA A 334 14.94 14.36 -31.89
N ALA A 335 15.17 15.30 -30.97
CA ALA A 335 15.82 16.58 -31.26
C ALA A 335 17.31 16.45 -31.62
N ASN A 336 17.98 15.36 -31.19
CA ASN A 336 19.44 15.22 -31.26
C ASN A 336 19.94 14.20 -32.30
N GLY A 337 19.07 13.73 -33.19
CA GLY A 337 19.45 12.92 -34.36
C GLY A 337 20.26 11.67 -34.00
N ASP A 338 21.43 11.49 -34.62
CA ASP A 338 22.28 10.30 -34.41
C ASP A 338 22.80 10.18 -32.97
N ALA A 339 22.93 11.29 -32.24
CA ALA A 339 23.33 11.30 -30.83
C ALA A 339 22.14 11.17 -29.87
N GLY A 340 20.91 11.06 -30.39
CA GLY A 340 19.68 11.14 -29.62
C GLY A 340 19.59 10.14 -28.46
N LEU A 341 20.00 8.88 -28.67
CA LEU A 341 19.92 7.86 -27.62
C LEU A 341 20.95 8.07 -26.51
N GLU A 342 22.16 8.51 -26.86
CA GLU A 342 23.22 8.83 -25.88
C GLU A 342 22.81 10.03 -25.03
N VAL A 343 22.34 11.11 -25.69
CA VAL A 343 21.81 12.30 -25.02
C VAL A 343 20.59 11.96 -24.17
N GLY A 344 19.67 11.15 -24.69
CA GLY A 344 18.47 10.73 -23.97
C GLY A 344 18.79 9.98 -22.69
N LEU A 345 19.72 9.02 -22.72
CA LEU A 345 20.16 8.30 -21.53
C LEU A 345 20.81 9.27 -20.52
N ALA A 346 21.69 10.16 -20.97
CA ALA A 346 22.33 11.14 -20.10
C ALA A 346 21.30 12.09 -19.46
N ALA A 347 20.32 12.55 -20.24
CA ALA A 347 19.23 13.40 -19.78
C ALA A 347 18.30 12.69 -18.80
N TYR A 348 18.01 11.41 -19.02
CA TYR A 348 17.24 10.59 -18.09
C TYR A 348 17.96 10.48 -16.74
N LEU A 349 19.24 10.08 -16.74
CA LEU A 349 20.01 9.92 -15.50
C LEU A 349 20.21 11.25 -14.77
N TYR A 350 20.41 12.34 -15.51
CA TYR A 350 20.40 13.69 -14.98
C TYR A 350 19.05 14.05 -14.34
N GLY A 351 17.95 13.82 -15.06
CA GLY A 351 16.60 14.11 -14.63
C GLY A 351 16.27 13.38 -13.34
N TYR A 352 16.58 12.08 -13.30
CA TYR A 352 16.42 11.24 -12.12
C TYR A 352 17.20 11.83 -10.93
N LYS A 353 18.50 12.04 -11.08
CA LYS A 353 19.35 12.55 -9.98
C LYS A 353 18.86 13.89 -9.45
N ARG A 354 18.54 14.84 -10.32
CA ARG A 354 18.05 16.17 -9.91
C ARG A 354 16.68 16.09 -9.23
N SER A 355 15.75 15.31 -9.79
CA SER A 355 14.44 15.13 -9.17
C SER A 355 14.55 14.44 -7.81
N TYR A 356 15.43 13.44 -7.67
CA TYR A 356 15.62 12.74 -6.42
C TYR A 356 16.18 13.67 -5.34
N ASP A 357 17.20 14.46 -5.68
CA ASP A 357 17.80 15.43 -4.75
C ASP A 357 16.77 16.48 -4.28
N ASP A 358 15.98 17.03 -5.21
CA ASP A 358 14.91 17.99 -4.88
C ASP A 358 13.80 17.36 -4.01
N LEU A 359 13.40 16.13 -4.33
CA LEU A 359 12.33 15.44 -3.63
C LEU A 359 12.79 15.08 -2.21
N VAL A 360 13.96 14.48 -2.04
CA VAL A 360 14.50 14.15 -0.71
C VAL A 360 14.67 15.40 0.16
N ASP A 361 15.24 16.49 -0.38
CA ASP A 361 15.39 17.76 0.35
C ASP A 361 14.04 18.38 0.74
N SER A 362 13.03 18.22 -0.12
CA SER A 362 11.67 18.72 0.14
C SER A 362 10.92 17.90 1.18
N PHE A 363 11.07 16.57 1.15
CA PHE A 363 10.33 15.65 2.02
C PHE A 363 10.96 15.46 3.39
N ASP A 364 12.28 15.71 3.54
CA ASP A 364 12.95 15.84 4.85
C ASP A 364 12.39 17.01 5.68
N ASN A 365 11.75 17.99 5.04
CA ASN A 365 11.22 19.20 5.69
C ASN A 365 9.69 19.23 5.84
N VAL A 366 8.93 18.32 5.20
CA VAL A 366 7.47 18.47 5.05
C VAL A 366 6.65 17.24 5.47
N THR A 367 7.24 16.05 5.64
CA THR A 367 6.45 14.83 5.87
C THR A 367 6.83 14.09 7.14
N VAL A 368 5.82 13.90 7.99
CA VAL A 368 5.79 12.86 9.02
C VAL A 368 5.62 11.54 8.28
N TYR A 369 6.64 10.68 8.33
CA TYR A 369 6.55 9.36 7.73
C TYR A 369 5.81 8.44 8.70
N SER A 370 4.70 7.85 8.26
CA SER A 370 4.31 6.53 8.74
C SER A 370 5.30 5.53 8.17
N THR A 371 6.49 5.45 8.78
CA THR A 371 7.30 4.25 8.61
C THR A 371 6.67 3.18 9.46
N SER A 372 6.44 2.01 8.87
CA SER A 372 6.11 0.82 9.65
C SER A 372 7.05 0.72 10.88
N LEU A 373 6.50 0.34 12.02
CA LEU A 373 7.26 0.05 13.23
C LEU A 373 8.18 -1.18 13.07
N THR A 374 7.87 -2.05 12.11
CA THR A 374 8.50 -3.35 11.81
C THR A 374 8.70 -3.50 10.30
N PRO A 375 9.47 -2.59 9.66
CA PRO A 375 9.47 -2.46 8.20
C PRO A 375 10.08 -3.67 7.49
N TYR A 376 10.99 -4.39 8.16
CA TYR A 376 11.58 -5.59 7.61
C TYR A 376 10.56 -6.74 7.60
N GLU A 377 9.89 -6.99 8.72
CA GLU A 377 8.92 -8.06 8.94
C GLU A 377 7.68 -7.89 8.03
N ASP A 378 7.22 -6.65 7.92
CA ASP A 378 6.06 -6.30 7.14
C ASP A 378 6.32 -6.45 5.65
N LEU A 379 7.53 -6.07 5.18
CA LEU A 379 7.94 -6.30 3.81
C LEU A 379 7.88 -7.79 3.47
N HIS A 380 8.43 -8.66 4.34
CA HIS A 380 8.40 -10.11 4.13
C HIS A 380 6.98 -10.66 4.11
N SER A 381 6.11 -10.15 4.97
CA SER A 381 4.70 -10.54 5.03
C SER A 381 3.95 -10.11 3.76
N TRP A 382 4.20 -8.89 3.29
CA TRP A 382 3.61 -8.38 2.05
C TRP A 382 4.09 -9.15 0.82
N GLU A 383 5.40 -9.37 0.69
CA GLU A 383 5.99 -10.13 -0.39
C GLU A 383 5.51 -11.59 -0.38
N TRP A 384 5.32 -12.20 0.79
CA TRP A 384 4.64 -13.49 0.89
C TRP A 384 3.24 -13.44 0.26
N GLN A 385 2.42 -12.43 0.60
CA GLN A 385 1.08 -12.29 0.02
C GLN A 385 1.13 -12.07 -1.50
N VAL A 386 2.04 -11.22 -1.98
CA VAL A 386 2.30 -10.99 -3.41
C VAL A 386 2.66 -12.30 -4.12
N LEU A 387 3.57 -13.08 -3.56
CA LEU A 387 4.07 -14.29 -4.21
C LEU A 387 3.10 -15.49 -4.10
N SER A 388 2.23 -15.52 -3.10
CA SER A 388 1.35 -16.65 -2.78
C SER A 388 -0.11 -16.48 -3.20
N GLU A 389 -0.69 -15.29 -3.13
CA GLU A 389 -2.16 -15.11 -3.28
C GLU A 389 -2.59 -13.86 -4.06
N ILE A 390 -1.88 -12.75 -3.92
CA ILE A 390 -2.23 -11.45 -4.52
C ILE A 390 -1.65 -11.30 -5.94
N GLY A 391 -0.37 -11.63 -6.12
CA GLY A 391 0.34 -11.30 -7.34
C GLY A 391 0.54 -9.79 -7.48
N LEU A 392 0.20 -9.26 -8.65
CA LEU A 392 0.40 -7.89 -9.10
C LEU A 392 1.88 -7.51 -9.09
N VAL A 393 2.73 -8.47 -9.48
CA VAL A 393 4.18 -8.26 -9.58
C VAL A 393 4.43 -7.21 -10.65
N GLN A 394 5.01 -6.08 -10.23
CA GLN A 394 5.16 -4.86 -11.00
C GLN A 394 6.31 -4.97 -12.01
N GLY A 395 6.10 -5.81 -13.03
CA GLY A 395 7.03 -5.92 -14.16
C GLY A 395 6.70 -4.98 -15.31
N ILE A 396 7.50 -5.08 -16.37
CA ILE A 396 7.33 -4.37 -17.63
C ILE A 396 6.87 -5.32 -18.72
N ASN A 397 5.81 -4.94 -19.43
CA ASN A 397 5.39 -5.56 -20.68
C ASN A 397 5.74 -4.64 -21.86
N VAL A 398 6.89 -4.85 -22.49
CA VAL A 398 7.37 -4.05 -23.63
C VAL A 398 6.51 -4.17 -24.90
N SER A 399 5.53 -5.09 -24.94
CA SER A 399 4.54 -5.12 -26.02
C SER A 399 3.41 -4.10 -25.81
N SER A 400 3.25 -3.57 -24.59
CA SER A 400 2.29 -2.51 -24.29
C SER A 400 2.82 -1.19 -24.85
N PRO A 401 2.02 -0.39 -25.58
CA PRO A 401 2.44 0.95 -26.00
C PRO A 401 2.57 1.95 -24.83
N LEU A 402 2.13 1.55 -23.63
CA LEU A 402 2.16 2.39 -22.42
C LEU A 402 3.32 2.02 -21.48
N HIS A 403 4.24 1.13 -21.90
CA HIS A 403 5.36 0.73 -21.05
C HIS A 403 6.29 1.92 -20.76
N LEU A 404 6.83 1.96 -19.53
CA LEU A 404 7.76 2.99 -19.06
C LEU A 404 9.08 2.38 -18.56
N GLY A 405 9.49 1.24 -19.08
CA GLY A 405 10.71 0.57 -18.63
C GLY A 405 11.24 -0.49 -19.57
N SER A 406 12.29 -1.17 -19.11
CA SER A 406 13.11 -2.16 -19.82
C SER A 406 12.52 -3.58 -19.78
N LYS A 407 12.78 -4.40 -20.80
CA LYS A 407 12.38 -5.82 -20.84
C LYS A 407 13.06 -6.70 -19.77
N PHE A 408 14.17 -6.24 -19.20
CA PHE A 408 14.89 -6.95 -18.14
C PHE A 408 14.16 -6.89 -16.79
N MET A 409 13.17 -5.99 -16.65
CA MET A 409 12.24 -5.94 -15.52
C MET A 409 10.89 -6.60 -15.82
N ASN A 410 10.84 -7.66 -16.62
CA ASN A 410 9.56 -8.36 -16.84
C ASN A 410 9.04 -9.01 -15.54
N VAL A 411 7.78 -9.41 -15.53
CA VAL A 411 7.09 -10.00 -14.36
C VAL A 411 7.89 -11.16 -13.75
N SER A 412 8.46 -12.05 -14.56
CA SER A 412 9.26 -13.17 -14.08
C SER A 412 10.57 -12.71 -13.44
N ALA A 413 11.29 -11.78 -14.07
CA ALA A 413 12.54 -11.25 -13.51
C ALA A 413 12.31 -10.54 -12.17
N VAL A 414 11.26 -9.71 -12.07
CA VAL A 414 10.91 -9.04 -10.81
C VAL A 414 10.53 -10.06 -9.74
N ARG A 415 9.74 -11.09 -10.10
CA ARG A 415 9.39 -12.19 -9.18
C ARG A 415 10.63 -12.89 -8.62
N GLU A 416 11.55 -13.30 -9.49
CA GLU A 416 12.80 -13.96 -9.06
C GLU A 416 13.65 -13.04 -8.18
N SER A 417 13.71 -11.74 -8.50
CA SER A 417 14.44 -10.77 -7.67
C SER A 417 13.84 -10.62 -6.27
N ILE A 418 12.51 -10.68 -6.14
CA ILE A 418 11.83 -10.71 -4.84
C ILE A 418 12.24 -11.97 -4.10
N ILE A 419 12.16 -13.15 -4.74
CA ILE A 419 12.54 -14.44 -4.12
C ILE A 419 14.00 -14.46 -3.65
N GLU A 420 14.93 -13.91 -4.44
CA GLU A 420 16.34 -13.82 -4.10
C GLU A 420 16.61 -12.86 -2.92
N TYR A 421 15.76 -11.84 -2.76
CA TYR A 421 15.83 -10.86 -1.67
C TYR A 421 15.25 -11.37 -0.33
N PHE A 422 14.82 -12.63 -0.23
CA PHE A 422 14.54 -13.31 1.04
C PHE A 422 15.79 -14.10 1.52
N PRO A 423 16.88 -13.47 2.00
CA PRO A 423 17.96 -14.23 2.59
C PRO A 423 17.44 -14.79 3.91
N VAL A 424 17.30 -16.12 3.94
CA VAL A 424 17.12 -17.04 5.10
C VAL A 424 15.81 -17.83 5.00
N PHE A 425 15.96 -19.16 5.01
CA PHE A 425 14.96 -20.24 5.21
C PHE A 425 14.49 -21.09 4.03
N GLY A 426 15.06 -21.02 2.82
CA GLY A 426 14.73 -22.01 1.77
C GLY A 426 13.22 -22.13 1.57
N PHE A 427 12.56 -20.98 1.49
CA PHE A 427 11.13 -20.86 1.28
C PHE A 427 10.77 -21.46 -0.06
N ASP A 428 9.90 -22.47 -0.05
CA ASP A 428 9.24 -22.94 -1.27
C ASP A 428 8.06 -22.00 -1.56
N PHE A 429 8.28 -21.01 -2.43
CA PHE A 429 7.19 -20.23 -3.00
C PHE A 429 6.50 -21.05 -4.10
N PRO A 430 5.18 -20.88 -4.28
CA PRO A 430 4.50 -21.50 -5.41
C PRO A 430 5.06 -20.92 -6.73
N ASP A 431 5.00 -21.67 -7.83
CA ASP A 431 5.44 -21.15 -9.14
C ASP A 431 4.65 -19.89 -9.55
N GLU A 432 3.35 -19.85 -9.21
CA GLU A 432 2.43 -18.75 -9.48
C GLU A 432 1.52 -18.53 -8.26
N PRO A 433 1.09 -17.29 -7.97
CA PRO A 433 0.16 -17.01 -6.87
C PRO A 433 -1.21 -17.68 -7.10
N ASN A 434 -1.75 -18.31 -6.07
CA ASN A 434 -3.09 -18.89 -6.08
C ASN A 434 -4.15 -17.80 -5.88
N THR A 435 -4.43 -17.06 -6.95
CA THR A 435 -5.38 -15.95 -6.98
C THR A 435 -6.86 -16.39 -7.00
N THR A 436 -7.17 -17.68 -6.81
CA THR A 436 -8.51 -18.25 -7.02
C THR A 436 -9.57 -17.61 -6.12
N PHE A 437 -9.30 -17.53 -4.82
CA PHE A 437 -10.27 -16.96 -3.89
C PHE A 437 -10.42 -15.44 -4.07
N PRO A 438 -9.35 -14.62 -4.07
CA PRO A 438 -9.52 -13.18 -4.25
C PRO A 438 -10.21 -12.80 -5.56
N ARG A 439 -9.91 -13.51 -6.66
CA ARG A 439 -10.60 -13.30 -7.95
C ARG A 439 -12.09 -13.67 -7.91
N SER A 440 -12.48 -14.65 -7.08
CA SER A 440 -13.89 -15.03 -6.93
C SER A 440 -14.75 -13.91 -6.33
N LEU A 441 -14.13 -12.90 -5.73
CA LEU A 441 -14.79 -11.74 -5.11
C LEU A 441 -15.11 -10.61 -6.11
N GLY A 442 -14.90 -10.86 -7.41
CA GLY A 442 -15.50 -10.10 -8.50
C GLY A 442 -14.56 -9.16 -9.25
N GLY A 443 -13.37 -8.86 -8.73
CA GLY A 443 -12.38 -8.03 -9.41
C GLY A 443 -12.94 -6.70 -9.93
N TRP A 444 -12.57 -6.32 -11.15
CA TRP A 444 -13.11 -5.13 -11.82
C TRP A 444 -14.64 -5.10 -11.94
N ASP A 445 -15.29 -6.26 -12.02
CA ASP A 445 -16.74 -6.41 -12.15
C ASP A 445 -17.45 -6.41 -10.80
N MET A 446 -16.75 -6.25 -9.68
CA MET A 446 -17.38 -6.29 -8.36
C MET A 446 -18.39 -5.14 -8.20
N ARG A 447 -19.53 -5.51 -7.60
CA ARG A 447 -20.66 -4.61 -7.36
C ARG A 447 -21.27 -4.86 -5.98
N PRO A 448 -20.50 -4.67 -4.90
CA PRO A 448 -21.05 -4.77 -3.57
C PRO A 448 -22.06 -3.63 -3.30
N SER A 449 -23.06 -3.90 -2.46
CA SER A 449 -23.96 -2.87 -1.94
C SER A 449 -23.32 -2.12 -0.77
N ASN A 450 -23.73 -0.88 -0.52
CA ASN A 450 -23.23 -0.05 0.58
C ASN A 450 -21.69 0.12 0.59
N VAL A 451 -21.08 0.17 -0.59
CA VAL A 451 -19.65 0.46 -0.74
C VAL A 451 -19.49 1.72 -1.57
N MET A 452 -18.76 2.68 -1.02
CA MET A 452 -18.24 3.83 -1.76
C MET A 452 -16.83 3.50 -2.20
N PHE A 453 -16.57 3.48 -3.51
CA PHE A 453 -15.22 3.37 -4.04
C PHE A 453 -14.69 4.76 -4.35
N THR A 454 -13.45 5.03 -3.99
CA THR A 454 -12.79 6.29 -4.35
C THR A 454 -11.41 6.01 -4.94
N ASN A 455 -10.88 6.93 -5.73
CA ASN A 455 -9.55 6.79 -6.31
C ASN A 455 -8.95 8.15 -6.68
N GLY A 456 -7.63 8.28 -6.64
CA GLY A 456 -6.92 9.35 -7.35
C GLY A 456 -7.01 9.18 -8.87
N GLU A 457 -7.05 10.28 -9.62
CA GLU A 457 -7.18 10.26 -11.09
C GLU A 457 -6.04 9.50 -11.78
N PHE A 458 -4.82 9.73 -11.32
CA PHE A 458 -3.59 9.14 -11.88
C PHE A 458 -2.85 8.22 -10.92
N ASP A 459 -3.52 7.80 -9.84
CA ASP A 459 -3.05 6.75 -8.96
C ASP A 459 -2.68 5.50 -9.78
N PRO A 460 -1.42 5.01 -9.68
CA PRO A 460 -0.96 3.81 -10.38
C PRO A 460 -1.85 2.58 -10.13
N TRP A 461 -2.36 2.42 -8.91
CA TRP A 461 -3.20 1.29 -8.51
C TRP A 461 -4.62 1.34 -9.09
N ARG A 462 -5.04 2.48 -9.64
CA ARG A 462 -6.32 2.62 -10.34
C ARG A 462 -6.47 1.62 -11.48
N ALA A 463 -5.36 1.22 -12.11
CA ALA A 463 -5.34 0.22 -13.19
C ALA A 463 -6.00 -1.11 -12.76
N PHE A 464 -5.93 -1.46 -11.48
CA PHE A 464 -6.48 -2.70 -10.92
C PHE A 464 -7.77 -2.48 -10.11
N GLY A 465 -8.24 -1.24 -9.97
CA GLY A 465 -9.48 -0.90 -9.28
C GLY A 465 -10.72 -0.91 -10.18
N VAL A 466 -11.91 -0.84 -9.58
CA VAL A 466 -13.20 -0.79 -10.33
C VAL A 466 -13.36 0.45 -11.23
N MET A 467 -12.48 1.44 -11.08
CA MET A 467 -12.42 2.68 -11.88
C MET A 467 -11.32 2.67 -12.95
N SER A 468 -10.79 1.49 -13.27
CA SER A 468 -9.70 1.30 -14.24
C SER A 468 -10.02 1.86 -15.62
N LEU A 469 -8.97 2.33 -16.31
CA LEU A 469 -9.00 2.79 -17.70
C LEU A 469 -8.44 1.75 -18.67
N ASP A 470 -8.04 0.57 -18.17
CA ASP A 470 -7.33 -0.46 -18.92
C ASP A 470 -8.27 -1.40 -19.67
N TYR A 471 -9.11 -0.81 -20.52
CA TYR A 471 -10.14 -1.51 -21.29
C TYR A 471 -9.57 -2.56 -22.24
N ASP A 472 -8.37 -2.32 -22.77
CA ASP A 472 -7.67 -3.25 -23.65
C ASP A 472 -7.18 -4.50 -22.89
N LEU A 473 -7.07 -4.41 -21.56
CA LEU A 473 -6.76 -5.53 -20.67
C LEU A 473 -8.03 -6.22 -20.13
N GLY A 474 -9.21 -5.76 -20.52
CA GLY A 474 -10.50 -6.33 -20.12
C GLY A 474 -11.25 -5.57 -19.04
N ALA A 475 -10.75 -4.41 -18.58
CA ALA A 475 -11.48 -3.60 -17.61
C ALA A 475 -12.83 -3.13 -18.21
N PRO A 476 -13.94 -3.18 -17.44
CA PRO A 476 -15.22 -2.68 -17.90
C PRO A 476 -15.22 -1.15 -17.94
N LYS A 477 -15.88 -0.58 -18.95
CA LYS A 477 -16.14 0.87 -19.03
C LYS A 477 -17.27 1.23 -18.07
N ARG A 478 -16.91 1.73 -16.88
CA ARG A 478 -17.85 2.09 -15.81
C ARG A 478 -17.82 3.59 -15.56
N ALA A 479 -18.98 4.22 -15.39
CA ALA A 479 -19.04 5.62 -14.97
C ALA A 479 -18.92 5.72 -13.44
N VAL A 480 -18.22 6.73 -12.95
CA VAL A 480 -18.20 7.07 -11.52
C VAL A 480 -19.38 8.01 -11.24
N VAL A 481 -20.27 7.62 -10.33
CA VAL A 481 -21.51 8.33 -10.02
C VAL A 481 -21.61 8.64 -8.53
N GLN A 482 -22.22 9.78 -8.21
CA GLN A 482 -22.43 10.25 -6.82
C GLN A 482 -23.90 10.11 -6.38
N ASP A 483 -24.75 9.55 -7.26
CA ASP A 483 -26.10 9.16 -6.90
C ASP A 483 -26.05 7.97 -5.95
N VAL A 484 -26.50 8.20 -4.72
CA VAL A 484 -26.44 7.22 -3.64
C VAL A 484 -27.35 6.02 -3.99
N PRO A 485 -26.82 4.79 -4.07
CA PRO A 485 -27.63 3.59 -4.24
C PRO A 485 -28.53 3.36 -3.02
N LYS A 486 -29.66 2.69 -3.22
CA LYS A 486 -30.49 2.25 -2.10
C LYS A 486 -29.74 1.26 -1.22
N CYS A 487 -30.10 1.19 0.05
CA CYS A 487 -29.49 0.20 0.95
C CYS A 487 -29.64 -1.23 0.41
N GLY A 488 -28.55 -1.99 0.45
CA GLY A 488 -28.52 -3.40 0.07
C GLY A 488 -28.57 -3.60 -1.44
N GLU A 489 -28.59 -2.53 -2.23
CA GLU A 489 -28.57 -2.57 -3.69
C GLU A 489 -27.23 -2.01 -4.20
N PRO A 490 -26.61 -2.65 -5.21
CA PRO A 490 -25.49 -2.03 -5.92
C PRO A 490 -25.95 -0.83 -6.76
N PRO A 491 -25.03 0.01 -7.24
CA PRO A 491 -25.34 1.07 -8.20
C PRO A 491 -26.06 0.53 -9.44
N SER A 492 -26.94 1.33 -10.04
CA SER A 492 -27.67 0.94 -11.25
C SER A 492 -26.72 0.67 -12.43
N GLY A 493 -27.12 -0.25 -13.32
CA GLY A 493 -26.33 -0.53 -14.53
C GLY A 493 -24.98 -1.15 -14.21
N THR A 494 -23.89 -0.54 -14.66
CA THR A 494 -22.50 -0.96 -14.39
C THR A 494 -21.70 0.14 -13.72
N ASP A 495 -22.37 1.16 -13.17
CA ASP A 495 -21.69 2.32 -12.61
C ASP A 495 -20.97 1.97 -11.30
N VAL A 496 -20.04 2.84 -10.89
CA VAL A 496 -19.32 2.79 -9.61
C VAL A 496 -19.80 3.95 -8.76
N PHE A 497 -20.33 3.66 -7.57
CA PHE A 497 -20.68 4.71 -6.64
C PHE A 497 -19.44 5.22 -5.91
N GLY A 498 -19.17 6.53 -6.01
CA GLY A 498 -18.14 7.22 -5.26
C GLY A 498 -17.48 8.36 -6.03
N LEU A 499 -16.17 8.55 -5.85
CA LEU A 499 -15.44 9.75 -6.29
C LEU A 499 -14.13 9.41 -7.01
N LEU A 500 -13.80 10.25 -7.99
CA LEU A 500 -12.49 10.29 -8.62
C LEU A 500 -11.88 11.66 -8.36
N PHE A 501 -10.73 11.72 -7.71
CA PHE A 501 -10.11 12.98 -7.30
C PHE A 501 -9.04 13.41 -8.31
N GLY A 502 -9.21 14.58 -8.91
CA GLY A 502 -8.28 15.12 -9.90
C GLY A 502 -6.87 15.31 -9.31
N GLY A 503 -5.86 14.77 -10.00
CA GLY A 503 -4.45 14.83 -9.61
C GLY A 503 -4.04 14.10 -8.31
N ALA A 504 -5.00 13.65 -7.50
CA ALA A 504 -4.74 13.09 -6.18
C ALA A 504 -3.86 11.82 -6.23
N ALA A 505 -3.03 11.67 -5.21
CA ALA A 505 -2.24 10.46 -4.97
C ALA A 505 -3.12 9.26 -4.58
N HIS A 506 -2.44 8.14 -4.37
CA HIS A 506 -3.03 6.95 -3.81
C HIS A 506 -3.64 7.24 -2.44
N ALA A 507 -4.92 6.87 -2.23
CA ALA A 507 -5.61 6.96 -0.95
C ALA A 507 -5.55 8.32 -0.20
N GLU A 508 -5.32 9.44 -0.90
CA GLU A 508 -5.22 10.79 -0.30
C GLU A 508 -6.52 11.24 0.42
N ASP A 509 -7.64 10.56 0.16
CA ASP A 509 -8.93 10.79 0.81
C ASP A 509 -9.12 10.05 2.14
N ILE A 510 -8.13 9.27 2.60
CA ILE A 510 -8.14 8.65 3.92
C ILE A 510 -7.64 9.61 5.00
N ALA A 511 -6.53 10.30 4.75
CA ALA A 511 -5.98 11.31 5.66
C ALA A 511 -5.21 12.38 4.89
N SER A 512 -5.24 13.62 5.40
CA SER A 512 -4.55 14.75 4.78
C SER A 512 -4.22 15.82 5.82
N ILE A 513 -3.12 16.53 5.60
CA ILE A 513 -2.78 17.74 6.36
C ILE A 513 -3.28 18.96 5.58
N PRO A 514 -4.18 19.78 6.15
CA PRO A 514 -4.70 20.95 5.46
C PRO A 514 -3.59 21.88 4.94
N GLY A 515 -3.61 22.18 3.65
CA GLY A 515 -2.61 23.03 2.98
C GLY A 515 -1.40 22.29 2.39
N TYR A 516 -1.31 20.98 2.59
CA TYR A 516 -0.24 20.12 2.07
C TYR A 516 -0.85 18.92 1.32
N PRO A 517 -1.40 19.13 0.10
CA PRO A 517 -1.96 18.02 -0.68
C PRO A 517 -0.86 17.08 -1.17
N SER A 518 -1.16 15.79 -1.21
CA SER A 518 -0.28 14.75 -1.77
C SER A 518 -0.49 14.58 -3.28
N GLY A 519 -0.89 15.64 -3.98
CA GLY A 519 -1.11 15.63 -5.44
C GLY A 519 -2.47 16.19 -5.85
N SER A 520 -3.47 16.17 -4.95
CA SER A 520 -4.80 16.70 -5.29
C SER A 520 -4.75 18.16 -5.71
N ILE A 521 -5.45 18.47 -6.81
CA ILE A 521 -5.53 19.83 -7.35
C ILE A 521 -6.47 20.74 -6.54
N ASP A 522 -7.34 20.17 -5.69
CA ASP A 522 -8.30 20.92 -4.88
C ASP A 522 -7.79 21.07 -3.44
N ILE A 523 -7.02 22.13 -3.22
CA ILE A 523 -6.37 22.44 -1.93
C ILE A 523 -7.37 22.96 -0.89
N ASP A 524 -8.41 23.66 -1.33
CA ASP A 524 -9.40 24.29 -0.46
C ASP A 524 -10.43 23.28 0.08
N ASN A 525 -10.75 22.27 -0.73
CA ASN A 525 -11.64 21.17 -0.39
C ASN A 525 -10.95 19.82 -0.62
N PRO A 526 -10.04 19.40 0.26
CA PRO A 526 -9.23 18.21 0.06
C PRO A 526 -10.08 16.93 -0.08
N PRO A 527 -9.56 15.88 -0.74
CA PRO A 527 -10.27 14.64 -1.01
C PRO A 527 -11.00 14.04 0.21
N VAL A 528 -10.37 14.07 1.41
CA VAL A 528 -10.96 13.58 2.67
C VAL A 528 -12.32 14.22 2.94
N ARG A 529 -12.46 15.54 2.77
CA ARG A 529 -13.72 16.26 3.04
C ARG A 529 -14.81 15.89 2.04
N GLN A 530 -14.45 15.83 0.76
CA GLN A 530 -15.36 15.43 -0.32
C GLN A 530 -15.89 14.01 -0.08
N GLY A 531 -14.99 13.08 0.28
CA GLY A 531 -15.33 11.70 0.62
C GLY A 531 -16.25 11.60 1.83
N VAL A 532 -15.94 12.32 2.92
CA VAL A 532 -16.79 12.36 4.13
C VAL A 532 -18.19 12.89 3.79
N GLU A 533 -18.31 13.98 3.03
CA GLU A 533 -19.62 14.52 2.62
C GLU A 533 -20.47 13.49 1.87
N LEU A 534 -19.88 12.84 0.85
CA LEU A 534 -20.60 11.85 0.06
C LEU A 534 -20.94 10.60 0.89
N PHE A 535 -20.01 10.15 1.73
CA PHE A 535 -20.21 8.98 2.58
C PHE A 535 -21.31 9.22 3.62
N LEU A 536 -21.36 10.39 4.26
CA LEU A 536 -22.43 10.74 5.21
C LEU A 536 -23.80 10.83 4.54
N LYS A 537 -23.86 11.35 3.30
CA LYS A 537 -25.09 11.31 2.49
C LYS A 537 -25.53 9.87 2.24
N ALA A 538 -24.58 8.99 1.91
CA ALA A 538 -24.84 7.58 1.66
C ALA A 538 -25.30 6.83 2.91
N TYR A 539 -24.61 7.03 4.03
CA TYR A 539 -24.94 6.46 5.32
C TYR A 539 -26.37 6.81 5.74
N ASN A 540 -26.80 8.06 5.55
CA ASN A 540 -28.16 8.49 5.89
C ASN A 540 -29.24 7.81 5.03
N GLU A 541 -28.99 7.56 3.75
CA GLU A 541 -29.89 6.79 2.88
C GLU A 541 -29.92 5.32 3.30
N TRP A 542 -28.78 4.79 3.75
CA TRP A 542 -28.68 3.39 4.11
C TRP A 542 -29.29 3.11 5.48
N LEU A 543 -29.06 3.96 6.49
CA LEU A 543 -29.35 3.69 7.90
C LEU A 543 -30.75 3.11 8.20
N PRO A 544 -31.85 3.57 7.54
CA PRO A 544 -33.17 3.00 7.77
C PRO A 544 -33.28 1.49 7.56
N CYS A 545 -32.51 0.90 6.63
CA CYS A 545 -32.55 -0.54 6.37
C CYS A 545 -31.94 -1.36 7.51
N PHE A 546 -30.91 -0.83 8.18
CA PHE A 546 -30.26 -1.49 9.31
C PHE A 546 -31.29 -1.70 10.42
N ASN A 547 -32.00 -0.61 10.78
CA ASN A 547 -33.04 -0.59 11.80
C ASN A 547 -34.23 -1.51 11.45
N ALA A 548 -34.63 -1.55 10.18
CA ALA A 548 -35.72 -2.41 9.71
C ALA A 548 -35.38 -3.89 9.82
N SER A 549 -34.15 -4.29 9.44
CA SER A 549 -33.69 -5.67 9.52
C SER A 549 -33.78 -6.23 10.95
N ARG A 550 -33.53 -5.40 11.97
CA ARG A 550 -33.57 -5.79 13.38
C ARG A 550 -34.98 -5.81 13.96
N THR A 551 -35.84 -4.90 13.53
CA THR A 551 -37.26 -4.91 13.93
C THR A 551 -37.94 -6.19 13.43
N ALA A 552 -37.64 -6.61 12.20
CA ALA A 552 -38.14 -7.86 11.63
C ALA A 552 -37.62 -9.09 12.39
N ALA A 553 -36.32 -9.16 12.69
CA ALA A 553 -35.72 -10.26 13.45
C ALA A 553 -36.33 -10.41 14.87
N ASN A 554 -36.57 -9.30 15.56
CA ASN A 554 -37.18 -9.30 16.89
C ASN A 554 -38.68 -9.68 16.86
N SER A 555 -39.39 -9.39 15.76
CA SER A 555 -40.79 -9.81 15.58
C SER A 555 -40.95 -11.30 15.22
N GLY A 556 -39.90 -11.95 14.72
CA GLY A 556 -39.89 -13.38 14.39
C GLY A 556 -39.56 -14.31 15.57
N SER A 557 -38.96 -13.79 16.65
CA SER A 557 -38.57 -14.57 17.83
C SER A 557 -39.66 -14.70 18.91
N SER A 558 -40.78 -13.98 18.78
CA SER A 558 -41.93 -14.08 19.71
C SER A 558 -42.81 -15.31 19.49
N GLY A 559 -42.32 -16.35 18.80
CA GLY A 559 -43.09 -17.53 18.41
C GLY A 559 -42.38 -18.86 18.68
N SER A 560 -41.68 -19.02 19.80
CA SER A 560 -41.15 -20.33 20.23
C SER A 560 -40.86 -20.37 21.73
N THR A 561 -41.87 -20.68 22.54
CA THR A 561 -41.67 -21.08 23.94
C THR A 561 -41.40 -22.59 23.99
N GLY A 562 -40.12 -22.96 24.05
CA GLY A 562 -39.65 -24.32 24.30
C GLY A 562 -38.96 -24.42 25.66
N SER A 563 -39.61 -25.06 26.61
CA SER A 563 -39.15 -25.37 27.97
C SER A 563 -37.92 -26.29 28.01
N GLY A 564 -36.93 -25.98 28.85
CA GLY A 564 -35.80 -26.87 29.14
C GLY A 564 -35.11 -26.56 30.47
N SER A 565 -35.34 -27.42 31.43
CA SER A 565 -34.90 -27.46 32.85
C SER A 565 -33.41 -27.26 33.12
N GLY A 566 -33.11 -26.58 34.24
CA GLY A 566 -31.78 -26.52 34.83
C GLY A 566 -31.42 -27.69 35.75
N SER A 567 -30.13 -27.80 36.04
CA SER A 567 -29.59 -28.57 37.17
C SER A 567 -28.24 -27.95 37.58
N GLY A 568 -28.14 -27.57 38.85
CA GLY A 568 -26.93 -27.02 39.45
C GLY A 568 -25.90 -28.08 39.84
N GLY A 569 -24.66 -27.62 40.04
CA GLY A 569 -23.56 -28.40 40.59
C GLY A 569 -22.54 -27.46 41.23
N SER A 570 -22.31 -27.69 42.53
CA SER A 570 -21.49 -26.93 43.47
C SER A 570 -20.07 -27.47 43.63
N GLY A 571 -19.13 -26.61 44.03
CA GLY A 571 -17.83 -26.95 44.65
C GLY A 571 -16.65 -26.38 43.87
N GLY A 572 -15.63 -25.75 44.46
CA GLY A 572 -15.28 -25.50 45.85
C GLY A 572 -14.04 -24.58 45.90
N ASP A 573 -13.81 -24.00 47.08
CA ASP A 573 -12.73 -23.05 47.42
C ASP A 573 -11.31 -23.57 47.19
N GLY A 574 -10.39 -22.61 46.93
CA GLY A 574 -8.95 -22.80 47.01
C GLY A 574 -8.17 -21.51 46.78
N SER A 575 -7.94 -20.72 47.84
CA SER A 575 -7.08 -19.53 47.83
C SER A 575 -5.60 -19.88 47.83
N SER A 576 -4.72 -19.03 47.27
CA SER A 576 -3.69 -18.25 48.01
C SER A 576 -2.48 -17.82 47.16
N GLY A 577 -2.06 -16.56 47.38
CA GLY A 577 -0.69 -16.01 47.24
C GLY A 577 -0.21 -15.72 45.80
N GLY A 578 0.33 -14.56 45.43
CA GLY A 578 0.92 -13.47 46.20
C GLY A 578 2.34 -13.20 45.71
N ASP A 579 2.53 -12.00 45.14
CA ASP A 579 3.75 -11.17 45.03
C ASP A 579 4.83 -11.47 43.96
N ASP A 580 4.85 -10.58 42.96
CA ASP A 580 5.92 -9.62 42.60
C ASP A 580 7.39 -9.95 42.95
N GLN A 581 8.28 -9.93 41.95
CA GLN A 581 9.15 -8.76 41.66
C GLN A 581 10.23 -9.04 40.60
N ASN A 582 10.35 -8.05 39.72
CA ASN A 582 11.46 -7.70 38.83
C ASN A 582 12.88 -7.99 39.35
N SER A 583 13.78 -8.40 38.44
CA SER A 583 14.91 -7.54 38.01
C SER A 583 15.85 -8.30 37.05
N ALA A 584 16.07 -7.76 35.87
CA ALA A 584 17.23 -8.08 35.05
C ALA A 584 17.71 -6.80 34.36
N GLY A 585 18.97 -6.50 34.56
CA GLY A 585 19.59 -5.22 34.27
C GLY A 585 19.94 -5.06 32.79
N ARG A 586 19.79 -3.82 32.32
CA ARG A 586 20.37 -3.32 31.08
C ARG A 586 21.89 -3.32 31.17
N GLY A 587 22.53 -4.10 30.31
CA GLY A 587 23.94 -3.99 29.96
C GLY A 587 24.04 -3.58 28.50
N ALA A 588 24.64 -2.42 28.25
CA ALA A 588 24.86 -1.86 26.92
C ALA A 588 26.20 -2.32 26.31
N VAL A 589 26.35 -2.04 25.00
CA VAL A 589 27.58 -1.85 24.19
C VAL A 589 28.07 -3.11 23.40
N PRO A 590 28.61 -3.02 22.15
CA PRO A 590 28.53 -2.00 21.08
C PRO A 590 28.19 -2.56 19.65
N SER A 591 27.81 -1.62 18.80
CA SER A 591 27.81 -1.60 17.32
C SER A 591 28.92 -2.36 16.59
N VAL A 592 28.55 -3.12 15.55
CA VAL A 592 29.42 -3.51 14.43
C VAL A 592 28.67 -3.27 13.12
N THR A 593 29.25 -2.39 12.31
CA THR A 593 28.91 -1.97 10.95
C THR A 593 28.93 -3.13 9.94
N TRP A 594 27.83 -3.31 9.19
CA TRP A 594 27.82 -3.99 7.90
C TRP A 594 27.61 -2.96 6.80
N LEU A 595 28.56 -2.92 5.87
CA LEU A 595 28.66 -2.02 4.73
C LEU A 595 28.17 -2.75 3.47
N ALA A 596 27.45 -2.00 2.63
CA ALA A 596 27.27 -2.19 1.19
C ALA A 596 26.44 -3.40 0.71
N THR A 597 25.11 -3.28 0.76
CA THR A 597 24.13 -3.67 -0.29
C THR A 597 22.73 -3.05 -0.05
N GLY A 598 22.65 -1.95 0.72
CA GLY A 598 21.39 -1.40 1.24
C GLY A 598 20.83 -0.21 0.47
N ALA A 599 20.52 -0.37 -0.83
CA ALA A 599 19.75 0.62 -1.59
C ALA A 599 18.29 0.18 -1.91
N MET A 600 17.91 -1.07 -1.57
CA MET A 600 16.54 -1.58 -1.78
C MET A 600 15.63 -1.49 -0.53
N LEU A 601 16.05 -0.79 0.53
CA LEU A 601 15.32 -0.75 1.81
C LEU A 601 14.37 0.44 1.98
N TYR A 602 14.09 1.22 0.91
CA TYR A 602 13.24 2.42 0.98
C TYR A 602 12.07 2.44 -0.02
N ILE A 603 11.76 1.33 -0.69
CA ILE A 603 11.00 1.33 -1.96
C ILE A 603 9.58 0.75 -1.89
N MET A 604 9.09 0.24 -0.76
CA MET A 604 7.70 -0.28 -0.69
C MET A 604 6.77 0.36 0.35
N PHE A 605 7.22 1.36 1.10
CA PHE A 605 6.38 2.02 2.12
C PHE A 605 6.36 3.53 1.93
N SER A 606 5.67 3.97 0.89
CA SER A 606 5.13 5.32 0.89
C SER A 606 3.65 5.25 0.48
N LEU A 607 2.82 5.31 1.52
CA LEU A 607 1.38 4.99 1.58
C LEU A 607 1.04 3.50 1.62
N SER A 608 1.40 2.84 2.72
CA SER A 608 0.39 2.16 3.54
C SER A 608 -0.16 3.13 4.58
#